data_AF-Q9Y1I7-F1
#
_entry.id   AF-Q9Y1I7-F1
#
_cell.length_a   1.000
_cell.length_b   1.000
_cell.length_c   1.000
_cell.angle_alpha   90.00
_cell.angle_beta   90.00
_cell.angle_gamma   90.00
#
_symmetry.space_group_name_H-M   'P 1'
#
loop_
_entity.id
_entity.type
_entity.pdbx_description
1 polymer ?
#
loop_
_entity_poly.entity_id
_entity_poly.type
_entity_poly.pdbx_seq_one_letter_code
_entity_poly.pdbx_strand_id
1 'polypeptide(L)'
;FVVTIVALQWADVYGSMRVPIVRHGNVDFGRSENGWIKRGAVEEMDKQADKYVRERPNLRSYIPMFKYFSKMKVYNMWPNWSNWCATWLRRLNRTPHARDYAACGKIRGREAYMPHLYDVAVRQNYKTLNPYEKKILATAPIHLPIRAVGRFA
;
A
#
# COMPACT_ATOMS: atom_id res chain seq x y z
N PHE A 1 -4.74 -27.49 3.78
CA PHE A 1 -5.07 -26.14 4.27
C PHE A 1 -3.85 -25.27 4.68
N VAL A 2 -2.60 -25.69 4.45
CA VAL A 2 -1.39 -24.86 4.75
C VAL A 2 -0.67 -24.35 3.48
N VAL A 3 -1.03 -24.86 2.30
CA VAL A 3 -0.30 -24.56 1.04
C VAL A 3 -0.82 -23.30 0.32
N THR A 4 -2.04 -22.85 0.61
CA THR A 4 -2.68 -21.75 -0.13
C THR A 4 -2.20 -20.35 0.28
N ILE A 5 -1.55 -20.20 1.45
CA ILE A 5 -1.16 -18.88 1.98
C ILE A 5 0.22 -18.43 1.46
N VAL A 6 1.12 -19.36 1.13
CA VAL A 6 2.48 -19.01 0.68
C VAL A 6 2.53 -18.59 -0.80
N ALA A 7 1.61 -19.10 -1.62
CA ALA A 7 1.55 -18.80 -3.06
C ALA A 7 1.23 -17.32 -3.40
N LEU A 8 0.68 -16.54 -2.47
CA LEU A 8 0.37 -15.11 -2.67
C LEU A 8 1.53 -14.16 -2.37
N GLN A 9 2.64 -14.66 -1.79
CA GLN A 9 3.75 -13.81 -1.32
C GLN A 9 5.04 -13.95 -2.15
N TRP A 10 5.10 -14.89 -3.10
CA TRP A 10 6.29 -15.15 -3.93
C TRP A 10 5.94 -15.37 -5.41
N ALA A 11 5.17 -14.48 -6.03
CA ALA A 11 4.91 -14.52 -7.47
C ALA A 11 6.14 -14.11 -8.33
N ASP A 12 7.32 -14.58 -7.92
CA ASP A 12 8.51 -14.79 -8.74
C ASP A 12 9.05 -16.19 -8.37
N VAL A 13 8.33 -17.23 -8.79
CA VAL A 13 8.90 -18.58 -8.89
C VAL A 13 8.54 -19.13 -10.26
N TYR A 14 9.60 -19.34 -11.03
CA TYR A 14 9.68 -20.01 -12.31
C TYR A 14 8.78 -21.26 -12.43
N GLY A 15 8.19 -21.44 -13.62
CA GLY A 15 7.92 -22.77 -14.16
C GLY A 15 6.45 -23.21 -14.23
N SER A 16 5.95 -23.22 -15.47
CA SER A 16 4.91 -24.13 -15.98
C SER A 16 3.60 -24.28 -15.21
N MET A 17 2.73 -23.27 -15.27
CA MET A 17 1.29 -23.51 -15.50
C MET A 17 0.77 -22.40 -16.39
N ARG A 18 0.02 -22.76 -17.44
CA ARG A 18 -0.64 -21.85 -18.39
C ARG A 18 -1.81 -21.09 -17.74
N VAL A 19 -1.60 -20.53 -16.56
CA VAL A 19 -2.44 -19.43 -16.08
C VAL A 19 -1.84 -18.19 -16.75
N PRO A 20 -2.56 -17.49 -17.64
CA PRO A 20 -2.11 -16.18 -18.06
C PRO A 20 -2.01 -15.35 -16.77
N ILE A 21 -0.78 -15.15 -16.29
CA ILE A 21 -0.50 -14.13 -15.28
C ILE A 21 -0.84 -12.85 -16.03
N VAL A 22 -2.07 -12.38 -15.86
CA VAL A 22 -2.50 -11.12 -16.42
C VAL A 22 -1.64 -10.09 -15.71
N ARG A 23 -0.55 -9.68 -16.35
CA ARG A 23 0.25 -8.52 -15.98
C ARG A 23 -0.63 -7.31 -16.25
N HIS A 24 -1.59 -7.08 -15.36
CA HIS A 24 -2.45 -5.91 -15.42
C HIS A 24 -1.53 -4.70 -15.32
N GLY A 25 -1.37 -3.96 -16.42
CA GLY A 25 -0.70 -2.67 -16.41
C GLY A 25 -1.24 -1.82 -15.26
N ASN A 26 -0.36 -1.10 -14.58
CA ASN A 26 -0.81 -0.15 -13.57
C ASN A 26 -1.68 0.91 -14.22
N VAL A 27 -2.78 1.29 -13.58
CA VAL A 27 -3.61 2.40 -14.08
C VAL A 27 -3.02 3.70 -13.54
N ASP A 28 -2.70 4.62 -14.44
CA ASP A 28 -2.36 5.99 -14.09
C ASP A 28 -3.59 6.88 -14.23
N PHE A 29 -4.07 7.45 -13.12
CA PHE A 29 -5.23 8.34 -13.10
C PHE A 29 -4.86 9.81 -13.29
N GLY A 30 -3.57 10.14 -13.37
CA GLY A 30 -3.07 11.51 -13.29
C GLY A 30 -2.53 11.85 -11.91
N ARG A 31 -1.66 12.89 -11.86
CA ARG A 31 -0.91 13.26 -10.64
C ARG A 31 -1.82 13.55 -9.45
N SER A 32 -2.92 14.26 -9.67
CA SER A 32 -3.85 14.71 -8.62
C SER A 32 -4.67 13.53 -8.08
N GLU A 33 -5.25 12.74 -8.97
CA GLU A 33 -6.12 11.59 -8.71
C GLU A 33 -5.35 10.48 -8.01
N ASN A 34 -4.16 10.15 -8.52
CA ASN A 34 -3.23 9.26 -7.84
C ASN A 34 -2.89 9.78 -6.45
N GLY A 35 -2.71 11.10 -6.31
CA GLY A 35 -2.46 11.76 -5.05
C GLY A 35 -3.55 11.54 -4.02
N TRP A 36 -4.81 11.71 -4.42
CA TRP A 36 -5.98 11.50 -3.57
C TRP A 36 -6.09 10.05 -3.08
N ILE A 37 -5.85 9.07 -3.97
CA ILE A 37 -5.85 7.64 -3.61
C ILE A 37 -4.74 7.35 -2.59
N LYS A 38 -3.50 7.74 -2.88
CA LYS A 38 -2.35 7.48 -2.00
C LYS A 38 -2.54 8.09 -0.63
N ARG A 39 -3.00 9.35 -0.59
CA ARG A 39 -3.26 10.07 0.66
C ARG A 39 -4.33 9.34 1.49
N GLY A 40 -5.47 9.02 0.89
CA GLY A 40 -6.55 8.32 1.59
C GLY A 40 -6.10 6.96 2.16
N ALA A 41 -5.27 6.22 1.41
CA ALA A 41 -4.77 4.94 1.88
C ALA A 41 -3.75 5.07 3.02
N VAL A 42 -2.78 5.98 2.89
CA VAL A 42 -1.77 6.22 3.94
C VAL A 42 -2.44 6.72 5.22
N GLU A 43 -3.40 7.64 5.13
CA GLU A 43 -4.12 8.14 6.31
C GLU A 43 -4.84 7.03 7.09
N GLU A 44 -5.48 6.08 6.41
CA GLU A 44 -6.16 4.97 7.09
C GLU A 44 -5.17 3.96 7.68
N MET A 45 -4.04 3.69 7.02
CA MET A 45 -2.99 2.82 7.58
C MET A 45 -2.26 3.47 8.76
N ASP A 46 -2.04 4.78 8.72
CA ASP A 46 -1.43 5.52 9.83
C ASP A 46 -2.36 5.52 11.06
N LYS A 47 -3.69 5.59 10.87
CA LYS A 47 -4.65 5.37 11.95
C LYS A 47 -4.55 3.96 12.54
N GLN A 48 -4.29 2.94 11.73
CA GLN A 48 -4.06 1.59 12.23
C GLN A 48 -2.78 1.52 13.08
N ALA A 49 -1.69 2.18 12.66
CA ALA A 49 -0.47 2.30 13.46
C ALA A 49 -0.72 2.99 14.80
N ASP A 50 -1.42 4.12 14.78
CA ASP A 50 -1.74 4.89 15.99
C ASP A 50 -2.64 4.07 16.94
N LYS A 51 -3.63 3.33 16.41
CA LYS A 51 -4.46 2.41 17.19
C LYS A 51 -3.63 1.27 17.81
N TYR A 52 -2.77 0.64 17.01
CA TYR A 52 -1.92 -0.47 17.45
C TYR A 52 -0.99 -0.07 18.60
N VAL A 53 -0.42 1.14 18.52
CA VAL A 53 0.43 1.72 19.58
C VAL A 53 -0.38 2.18 20.79
N ARG A 54 -1.63 2.63 20.62
CA ARG A 54 -2.51 2.97 21.75
C ARG A 54 -2.76 1.76 22.65
N GLU A 55 -2.93 0.58 22.06
CA GLU A 55 -3.06 -0.69 22.78
C GLU A 55 -1.73 -1.17 23.40
N ARG A 56 -0.59 -0.66 22.92
CA ARG A 56 0.77 -1.09 23.32
C ARG A 56 1.70 0.13 23.50
N PRO A 57 1.56 0.91 24.60
CA PRO A 57 2.24 2.20 24.74
C PRO A 57 3.78 2.13 24.73
N ASN A 58 4.37 1.00 25.14
CA ASN A 58 5.82 0.76 25.06
C ASN A 58 6.36 0.76 23.61
N LEU A 59 5.49 0.57 22.61
CA LEU A 59 5.87 0.55 21.19
C LEU A 59 5.81 1.93 20.52
N ARG A 60 5.57 3.03 21.25
CA ARG A 60 5.53 4.39 20.68
C ARG A 60 6.75 4.75 19.86
N SER A 61 7.91 4.24 20.25
CA SER A 61 9.16 4.51 19.54
C SER A 61 9.26 3.87 18.15
N TYR A 62 8.35 2.96 17.79
CA TYR A 62 8.23 2.34 16.47
C TYR A 62 7.28 3.08 15.51
N ILE A 63 6.55 4.10 15.96
CA ILE A 63 5.60 4.86 15.12
C ILE A 63 6.22 5.31 13.79
N PRO A 64 7.44 5.87 13.74
CA PRO A 64 8.06 6.26 12.47
C PRO A 64 8.20 5.09 11.50
N MET A 65 8.60 3.90 11.98
CA MET A 65 8.71 2.69 11.17
C MET A 65 7.34 2.21 10.68
N PHE A 66 6.32 2.24 11.53
CA PHE A 66 4.97 1.83 11.14
C PHE A 66 4.38 2.74 10.06
N LYS A 67 4.59 4.06 10.16
CA LYS A 67 4.18 5.03 9.13
C LYS A 67 5.01 4.91 7.86
N TYR A 68 6.28 4.57 7.96
CA TYR A 68 7.11 4.24 6.81
C TYR A 68 6.53 3.02 6.05
N PHE A 69 6.13 1.98 6.79
CA PHE A 69 5.48 0.82 6.18
C PHE A 69 4.16 1.15 5.49
N SER A 70 3.35 2.07 6.01
CA SER A 70 2.15 2.56 5.31
C SER A 70 2.49 3.04 3.90
N LYS A 71 3.55 3.84 3.77
CA LYS A 71 4.00 4.38 2.47
C LYS A 71 4.56 3.29 1.56
N MET A 72 5.37 2.40 2.09
CA MET A 72 5.93 1.28 1.32
C MET A 72 4.84 0.31 0.87
N LYS A 73 3.78 0.13 1.66
CA LYS A 73 2.64 -0.68 1.27
C LYS A 73 1.94 -0.08 0.05
N VAL A 74 1.69 1.24 0.04
CA VAL A 74 1.14 1.92 -1.14
C VAL A 74 2.06 1.78 -2.34
N TYR A 75 3.36 2.04 -2.16
CA TYR A 75 4.35 1.96 -3.23
C TYR A 75 4.39 0.57 -3.89
N ASN A 76 4.48 -0.48 -3.08
CA ASN A 76 4.61 -1.87 -3.55
C ASN A 76 3.30 -2.42 -4.12
N MET A 77 2.15 -2.04 -3.56
CA MET A 77 0.84 -2.56 -3.99
C MET A 77 0.16 -1.70 -5.05
N TRP A 78 0.80 -0.63 -5.52
CA TRP A 78 0.20 0.32 -6.45
C TRP A 78 -0.40 -0.33 -7.72
N PRO A 79 0.27 -1.27 -8.41
CA PRO A 79 -0.31 -1.91 -9.59
C PRO A 79 -1.65 -2.61 -9.29
N ASN A 80 -1.74 -3.30 -8.15
CA ASN A 80 -2.95 -4.01 -7.76
C ASN A 80 -4.06 -3.04 -7.30
N TRP A 81 -3.69 -2.03 -6.52
CA TRP A 81 -4.66 -1.07 -5.99
C TRP A 81 -5.19 -0.12 -7.06
N SER A 82 -4.36 0.30 -8.01
CA SER A 82 -4.79 1.14 -9.13
C SER A 82 -5.80 0.41 -10.03
N ASN A 83 -5.56 -0.86 -10.36
CA ASN A 83 -6.51 -1.67 -11.12
C ASN A 83 -7.83 -1.90 -10.38
N TRP A 84 -7.76 -2.20 -9.08
CA TRP A 84 -8.96 -2.31 -8.25
C TRP A 84 -9.73 -0.99 -8.22
N CYS A 85 -9.04 0.13 -8.00
CA CYS A 85 -9.67 1.46 -8.01
C CYS A 85 -10.32 1.77 -9.36
N ALA A 86 -9.68 1.44 -10.48
CA ALA A 86 -10.27 1.67 -11.80
C ALA A 86 -11.59 0.90 -11.95
N THR A 87 -11.61 -0.36 -11.51
CA THR A 87 -12.82 -1.20 -11.54
C THR A 87 -13.89 -0.66 -10.61
N TRP A 88 -13.53 -0.25 -9.40
CA TRP A 88 -14.46 0.32 -8.41
C TRP A 88 -15.06 1.64 -8.89
N LEU A 89 -14.26 2.54 -9.46
CA LEU A 89 -14.72 3.83 -9.99
C LEU A 89 -15.67 3.65 -11.18
N ARG A 90 -15.43 2.68 -12.08
CA ARG A 90 -16.35 2.37 -13.19
C ARG A 90 -17.73 1.94 -12.70
N ARG A 91 -17.82 1.26 -11.55
CA ARG A 91 -19.10 0.82 -10.96
C ARG A 91 -19.96 1.97 -10.45
N LEU A 92 -19.40 3.18 -10.31
CA LEU A 92 -20.17 4.36 -9.91
C LEU A 92 -21.12 4.85 -11.01
N ASN A 93 -20.95 4.37 -12.26
CA ASN A 93 -21.75 4.75 -13.43
C ASN A 93 -21.90 6.28 -13.63
N ARG A 94 -20.85 7.03 -13.28
CA ARG A 94 -20.73 8.49 -13.47
C ARG A 94 -19.26 8.88 -13.56
N THR A 95 -18.99 10.13 -13.96
CA THR A 95 -17.64 10.70 -13.89
C THR A 95 -17.17 10.78 -12.44
N PRO A 96 -16.03 10.17 -12.08
CA PRO A 96 -15.51 10.26 -10.71
C PRO A 96 -14.95 11.64 -10.39
N HIS A 97 -15.17 12.10 -9.15
CA HIS A 97 -14.59 13.33 -8.61
C HIS A 97 -13.56 13.01 -7.52
N ALA A 98 -12.81 14.02 -7.07
CA ALA A 98 -11.71 13.86 -6.09
C ALA A 98 -12.09 13.03 -4.83
N ARG A 99 -13.33 13.16 -4.33
CA ARG A 99 -13.77 12.38 -3.16
C ARG A 99 -13.88 10.88 -3.43
N ASP A 100 -14.14 10.47 -4.66
CA ASP A 100 -14.23 9.05 -5.04
C ASP A 100 -12.85 8.42 -5.06
N TYR A 101 -11.87 9.12 -5.64
CA TYR A 101 -10.46 8.72 -5.61
C TYR A 101 -9.95 8.59 -4.16
N ALA A 102 -10.26 9.57 -3.31
CA ALA A 102 -9.92 9.51 -1.89
C ALA A 102 -10.64 8.35 -1.17
N ALA A 103 -11.93 8.13 -1.45
CA ALA A 103 -12.71 7.03 -0.86
C ALA A 103 -12.12 5.67 -1.26
N CYS A 104 -11.75 5.50 -2.53
CA CYS A 104 -11.07 4.31 -3.02
C CYS A 104 -9.79 4.03 -2.23
N GLY A 105 -8.95 5.05 -2.07
CA GLY A 105 -7.74 4.98 -1.25
C GLY A 105 -8.03 4.57 0.19
N LYS A 106 -9.02 5.20 0.83
CA LYS A 106 -9.41 4.88 2.22
C LYS A 106 -9.88 3.44 2.39
N ILE A 107 -10.69 2.92 1.46
CA ILE A 107 -11.13 1.52 1.49
C ILE A 107 -9.92 0.59 1.45
N ARG A 108 -8.99 0.81 0.50
CA ARG A 108 -7.76 0.01 0.40
C ARG A 108 -6.86 0.12 1.62
N GLY A 109 -6.71 1.32 2.17
CA GLY A 109 -5.95 1.55 3.39
C GLY A 109 -6.54 0.85 4.60
N ARG A 110 -7.87 0.77 4.72
CA ARG A 110 -8.56 0.05 5.80
C ARG A 110 -8.45 -1.47 5.66
N GLU A 111 -8.54 -1.98 4.44
CA GLU A 111 -8.41 -3.42 4.15
C GLU A 111 -6.96 -3.92 4.19
N ALA A 112 -5.98 -3.02 4.14
CA ALA A 112 -4.58 -3.37 4.29
C ALA A 112 -4.33 -3.84 5.73
N TYR A 113 -4.09 -5.13 5.92
CA TYR A 113 -3.77 -5.70 7.21
C TYR A 113 -2.32 -5.36 7.62
N MET A 114 -2.16 -4.25 8.32
CA MET A 114 -0.88 -3.73 8.80
C MET A 114 -0.38 -4.30 10.15
N PRO A 115 -1.23 -4.71 11.11
CA PRO A 115 -0.77 -5.19 12.42
C PRO A 115 0.28 -6.31 12.35
N HIS A 116 0.12 -7.26 11.44
CA HIS A 116 1.10 -8.33 11.25
C HIS A 116 2.49 -7.80 10.89
N LEU A 117 2.56 -6.75 10.06
CA LEU A 117 3.81 -6.13 9.66
C LEU A 117 4.47 -5.38 10.84
N TYR A 118 3.65 -4.79 11.72
CA TYR A 118 4.12 -4.16 12.95
C TYR A 118 4.71 -5.20 13.91
N ASP A 119 4.05 -6.35 14.09
CA ASP A 119 4.56 -7.45 14.90
C ASP A 119 5.91 -7.96 14.39
N VAL A 120 6.09 -8.03 13.07
CA VAL A 120 7.39 -8.40 12.46
C VAL A 120 8.46 -7.38 12.80
N ALA A 121 8.19 -6.07 12.65
CA ALA A 121 9.18 -5.04 13.01
C ALA A 121 9.56 -5.04 14.49
N VAL A 122 8.60 -5.29 15.38
CA VAL A 122 8.87 -5.40 16.82
C VAL A 122 9.73 -6.63 17.11
N ARG A 123 9.38 -7.80 16.56
CA ARG A 123 10.16 -9.04 16.73
C ARG A 123 11.58 -8.92 16.21
N GLN A 124 11.78 -8.22 15.10
CA GLN A 124 13.08 -8.00 14.48
C GLN A 124 13.81 -6.76 15.01
N ASN A 125 13.24 -6.06 16.00
CA ASN A 125 13.77 -4.82 16.56
C ASN A 125 14.07 -3.73 15.52
N TYR A 126 13.27 -3.67 14.45
CA TYR A 126 13.35 -2.65 13.40
C TYR A 126 12.70 -1.35 13.85
N LYS A 127 13.41 -0.62 14.71
CA LYS A 127 12.94 0.66 15.27
C LYS A 127 13.46 1.87 14.50
N THR A 128 14.72 1.82 14.09
CA THR A 128 15.43 2.96 13.50
C THR A 128 15.29 2.98 11.99
N LEU A 129 14.95 4.15 11.46
CA LEU A 129 14.95 4.40 10.02
C LEU A 129 16.34 4.87 9.56
N ASN A 130 16.82 4.33 8.45
CA ASN A 130 18.00 4.85 7.76
C ASN A 130 17.67 6.20 7.06
N PRO A 131 18.68 6.96 6.60
CA PRO A 131 18.44 8.28 5.98
C PRO A 131 17.50 8.25 4.76
N TYR A 132 17.55 7.18 3.96
CA TYR A 132 16.68 7.03 2.80
C TYR A 132 15.22 6.78 3.19
N GLU A 133 14.99 5.92 4.18
CA GLU A 133 13.67 5.65 4.73
C GLU A 133 13.05 6.89 5.39
N LYS A 134 13.86 7.68 6.10
CA LYS A 134 13.44 8.99 6.62
C LYS A 134 13.00 9.93 5.51
N LYS A 135 13.70 9.96 4.37
CA LYS A 135 13.31 10.78 3.20
C LYS A 135 11.96 10.34 2.62
N ILE A 136 11.71 9.03 2.52
CA ILE A 136 10.41 8.50 2.11
C ILE A 136 9.33 8.87 3.13
N LEU A 137 9.62 8.72 4.42
CA LEU A 137 8.72 9.12 5.50
C LEU A 137 8.43 10.62 5.52
N ALA A 138 9.34 11.47 5.06
CA ALA A 138 9.10 12.91 4.91
C ALA A 138 8.29 13.27 3.64
N THR A 139 8.31 12.41 2.62
CA THR A 139 7.64 12.68 1.34
C THR A 139 6.12 12.68 1.49
N ALA A 140 5.43 13.76 1.14
CA ALA A 140 3.97 13.81 1.22
C ALA A 140 3.35 12.66 0.39
N PRO A 141 2.26 11.99 0.86
CA PRO A 141 1.67 10.85 0.16
C PRO A 141 1.35 11.09 -1.32
N ILE A 142 0.95 12.32 -1.67
CA ILE A 142 0.68 12.74 -3.04
C ILE A 142 1.91 12.66 -3.96
N HIS A 143 3.10 12.90 -3.39
CA HIS A 143 4.38 12.88 -4.09
C HIS A 143 5.10 11.55 -4.02
N LEU A 144 4.50 10.53 -3.38
CA LEU A 144 5.09 9.20 -3.40
C LEU A 144 5.20 8.72 -4.85
N PRO A 145 6.38 8.23 -5.28
CA PRO A 145 6.52 7.66 -6.61
C PRO A 145 5.54 6.48 -6.74
N ILE A 146 5.02 6.28 -7.94
CA ILE A 146 4.27 5.06 -8.26
C ILE A 146 5.22 4.11 -8.94
N ARG A 147 5.16 2.83 -8.58
CA ARG A 147 5.83 1.79 -9.35
C ARG A 147 5.02 1.60 -10.63
N ALA A 148 5.37 2.36 -11.66
CA ALA A 148 4.87 2.11 -13.00
C ALA A 148 5.63 0.91 -13.57
N VAL A 149 4.90 0.01 -14.23
CA VAL A 149 5.52 -1.08 -14.98
C VAL A 149 6.24 -0.39 -16.14
N GLY A 150 7.57 -0.28 -16.06
CA GLY A 150 8.36 0.47 -17.04
C GLY A 150 8.18 -0.10 -18.44
N ARG A 151 8.51 0.68 -19.46
CA ARG A 151 8.50 0.32 -20.90
C ARG A 151 9.34 -0.93 -21.25
N PHE A 152 10.06 -1.50 -20.29
CA PHE A 152 11.00 -2.62 -20.45
C PHE A 152 10.63 -3.86 -19.61
N ALA A 153 9.39 -3.97 -19.13
CA ALA A 153 8.91 -5.13 -18.37
C ALA A 153 8.18 -6.15 -19.26
#